data_AF-A0A2N2X6D8-F1
#
_entry.id   AF-A0A2N2X6D8-F1
#
_cell.length_a   1.000
_cell.length_b   1.000
_cell.length_c   1.000
_cell.angle_alpha   90.00
_cell.angle_beta   90.00
_cell.angle_gamma   90.00
#
_symmetry.space_group_name_H-M   'P 1'
#
loop_
_entity.id
_entity.type
_entity.pdbx_description
1 polymer ?
#
loop_
_entity_poly.entity_id
_entity_poly.type
_entity_poly.pdbx_seq_one_letter_code
_entity_poly.pdbx_strand_id
1 'polypeptide(L)'
;MSAVLSDTELQIIKLRLMGFTRKEIADKTHRSELTIKTHYQNIMNKLNANDELQIYIRVLEDYAGINIKKIIIGAIAVIVVIGLQFLFIDESFWQNVKAFISTYINF
;
A
#
# COMPACT_ATOMS: atom_id res chain seq x y z
N MET A 1 -5.80 17.28 -2.00
CA MET A 1 -6.27 16.76 -3.31
C MET A 1 -7.80 16.67 -3.43
N SER A 2 -8.54 16.61 -2.30
CA SER A 2 -10.02 16.58 -2.28
C SER A 2 -10.72 17.75 -2.97
N ALA A 3 -10.07 18.92 -3.10
CA ALA A 3 -10.65 20.10 -3.73
C ALA A 3 -10.90 19.95 -5.25
N VAL A 4 -10.27 19.00 -5.94
CA VAL A 4 -10.42 18.80 -7.40
C VAL A 4 -11.55 17.81 -7.73
N LEU A 5 -11.86 16.92 -6.79
CA LEU A 5 -12.88 15.89 -6.97
C LEU A 5 -14.23 16.40 -6.47
N SER A 6 -15.29 16.09 -7.22
CA SER A 6 -16.66 16.29 -6.77
C SER A 6 -17.01 15.34 -5.63
N ASP A 7 -18.06 15.66 -4.88
CA ASP A 7 -18.55 14.81 -3.79
C ASP A 7 -18.90 13.39 -4.25
N THR A 8 -19.44 13.26 -5.47
CA THR A 8 -19.75 11.95 -6.07
C THR A 8 -18.49 11.17 -6.38
N GLU A 9 -17.47 11.80 -6.96
CA GLU A 9 -16.18 11.14 -7.25
C GLU A 9 -15.46 10.74 -5.95
N LEU A 10 -15.50 11.60 -4.93
CA LEU A 10 -14.94 11.30 -3.62
C LEU A 10 -15.66 10.10 -2.96
N GLN A 11 -16.99 10.04 -3.05
CA GLN A 11 -17.78 8.92 -2.54
C GLN A 11 -17.38 7.60 -3.24
N ILE A 12 -17.24 7.62 -4.57
CA ILE A 12 -16.83 6.46 -5.36
C ILE A 12 -15.44 5.97 -4.93
N ILE A 13 -14.46 6.87 -4.79
CA ILE A 13 -13.10 6.50 -4.34
C ILE A 13 -13.13 5.92 -2.93
N LYS A 14 -13.92 6.50 -2.00
CA LYS A 14 -14.01 5.99 -0.62
C LYS A 14 -14.54 4.55 -0.58
N LEU A 15 -15.63 4.27 -1.29
CA LEU A 15 -16.16 2.90 -1.39
C LEU A 15 -15.13 1.94 -1.98
N ARG A 16 -14.34 2.42 -2.94
CA ARG A 16 -13.32 1.61 -3.53
C ARG A 16 -12.14 1.30 -2.61
N LEU A 17 -11.70 2.28 -1.82
CA LEU A 17 -10.69 2.08 -0.77
C LEU A 17 -11.16 1.09 0.30
N MET A 18 -12.48 0.95 0.49
CA MET A 18 -13.08 -0.08 1.36
C MET A 18 -13.13 -1.47 0.70
N GLY A 19 -12.70 -1.61 -0.56
CA GLY A 19 -12.63 -2.88 -1.28
C GLY A 19 -13.84 -3.20 -2.15
N PHE A 20 -14.83 -2.31 -2.29
CA PHE A 20 -16.00 -2.58 -3.13
C PHE A 20 -15.64 -2.60 -4.63
N THR A 21 -16.22 -3.55 -5.37
CA THR A 21 -16.13 -3.65 -6.84
C THR A 21 -16.95 -2.57 -7.53
N ARG A 22 -16.67 -2.29 -8.81
CA ARG A 22 -17.42 -1.29 -9.60
C ARG A 22 -18.92 -1.61 -9.67
N LYS A 23 -19.27 -2.90 -9.71
CA LYS A 23 -20.64 -3.40 -9.64
C LYS A 23 -21.28 -3.12 -8.28
N GLU A 24 -20.60 -3.47 -7.19
CA GLU A 24 -21.13 -3.19 -5.83
C GLU A 24 -21.23 -1.69 -5.54
N ILE A 25 -20.34 -0.87 -6.09
CA ILE A 25 -20.41 0.59 -6.00
C ILE A 25 -21.60 1.12 -6.79
N ALA A 26 -21.84 0.60 -7.99
CA ALA A 26 -23.02 0.92 -8.79
C ALA A 26 -24.30 0.63 -8.00
N ASP A 27 -24.40 -0.55 -7.40
CA ASP A 27 -25.54 -0.96 -6.58
C ASP A 27 -25.71 -0.04 -5.36
N LYS A 28 -24.63 0.24 -4.61
CA LYS A 28 -24.65 1.10 -3.42
C LYS A 28 -24.95 2.57 -3.70
N THR A 29 -24.61 3.04 -4.88
CA THR A 29 -24.82 4.45 -5.27
C THR A 29 -26.05 4.62 -6.15
N HIS A 30 -26.81 3.55 -6.40
CA HIS A 30 -27.97 3.52 -7.30
C HIS A 30 -27.66 4.08 -8.69
N ARG A 31 -26.48 3.75 -9.24
CA ARG A 31 -26.01 4.19 -10.56
C ARG A 31 -25.69 2.98 -11.43
N SER A 32 -25.66 3.17 -12.74
CA SER A 32 -25.22 2.10 -13.64
C SER A 32 -23.71 1.86 -13.52
N GLU A 33 -23.26 0.63 -13.74
CA GLU A 33 -21.82 0.31 -13.79
C GLU A 33 -21.07 1.13 -14.85
N LEU A 34 -21.73 1.43 -15.98
CA LEU A 34 -21.18 2.29 -17.02
C LEU A 34 -20.92 3.71 -16.49
N THR A 35 -21.87 4.28 -15.75
CA THR A 35 -21.72 5.59 -15.11
C THR A 35 -20.56 5.59 -14.12
N ILE A 36 -20.40 4.52 -13.33
CA ILE A 36 -19.25 4.36 -12.44
C ILE A 36 -17.96 4.34 -13.25
N LYS A 37 -17.89 3.58 -14.35
CA LYS A 37 -16.74 3.57 -15.27
C LYS A 37 -16.38 4.97 -15.77
N THR A 38 -17.37 5.77 -16.17
CA THR A 38 -17.15 7.16 -16.60
C THR A 38 -16.60 8.04 -15.47
N HIS A 39 -17.15 7.94 -14.27
CA HIS A 39 -16.60 8.66 -13.11
C HIS A 39 -15.14 8.28 -12.84
N TYR A 40 -14.78 7.00 -12.95
CA TYR A 40 -13.38 6.57 -12.82
C TYR A 40 -12.47 7.19 -13.86
N GLN A 41 -12.90 7.25 -15.12
CA GLN A 41 -12.11 7.90 -16.17
C GLN A 41 -11.91 9.38 -15.88
N ASN A 42 -12.95 10.06 -15.42
CA ASN A 42 -12.86 11.47 -15.03
C ASN A 42 -11.93 11.68 -13.84
N ILE A 43 -11.99 10.80 -12.83
CA ILE A 43 -11.07 10.81 -11.68
C ILE A 43 -9.63 10.61 -12.14
N MET A 44 -9.35 9.61 -12.98
CA MET A 44 -8.01 9.35 -13.52
C MET A 44 -7.46 10.57 -14.26
N ASN A 45 -8.30 11.18 -15.12
CA ASN A 45 -7.92 12.37 -15.87
C ASN A 45 -7.65 13.57 -14.95
N LYS A 46 -8.53 13.84 -13.97
CA LYS A 46 -8.37 14.91 -12.98
C LYS A 46 -7.14 14.75 -12.11
N LEU A 47 -6.84 13.51 -11.73
CA LEU A 47 -5.67 13.18 -10.93
C LEU A 47 -4.43 12.95 -11.80
N ASN A 48 -4.50 13.08 -13.12
CA ASN A 48 -3.41 12.74 -14.04
C ASN A 48 -2.75 11.40 -13.68
N ALA A 49 -3.58 10.39 -13.41
CA ALA A 49 -3.18 9.06 -12.99
C ALA A 49 -3.33 8.10 -14.15
N ASN A 50 -2.29 7.31 -14.40
CA ASN A 50 -2.28 6.31 -15.49
C ASN A 50 -2.81 4.95 -15.05
N ASP A 51 -2.91 4.73 -13.74
CA ASP A 51 -3.37 3.49 -13.13
C ASP A 51 -4.29 3.80 -11.94
N GLU A 52 -5.28 2.94 -11.76
CA GLU A 52 -6.17 2.91 -10.61
C GLU A 52 -5.38 2.83 -9.29
N LEU A 53 -4.25 2.09 -9.25
CA LEU A 53 -3.38 2.05 -8.07
C LEU A 53 -2.75 3.40 -7.72
N GLN A 54 -2.38 4.19 -8.73
CA GLN A 54 -1.81 5.52 -8.50
C GLN A 54 -2.82 6.47 -7.87
N ILE A 55 -4.11 6.31 -8.20
CA ILE A 55 -5.19 7.05 -7.53
C ILE A 55 -5.20 6.72 -6.05
N TYR A 56 -5.20 5.43 -5.67
CA TYR A 56 -5.26 5.04 -4.26
C TYR A 56 -4.06 5.52 -3.47
N ILE A 57 -2.85 5.30 -3.99
CA ILE A 57 -1.62 5.75 -3.33
C ILE A 57 -1.71 7.25 -3.08
N ARG A 58 -2.07 8.03 -4.10
CA ARG A 58 -2.16 9.49 -4.01
C ARG A 58 -3.24 9.97 -3.04
N VAL A 59 -4.39 9.31 -2.99
CA VAL A 59 -5.48 9.64 -2.06
C VAL A 59 -5.10 9.27 -0.62
N LEU A 60 -4.46 8.13 -0.41
CA LEU A 60 -3.98 7.69 0.91
C LEU A 60 -2.85 8.60 1.42
N GLU A 61 -1.93 9.00 0.55
CA GLU A 61 -0.86 9.96 0.88
C GLU A 61 -1.44 11.32 1.31
N ASP A 62 -2.45 11.83 0.60
CA ASP A 62 -3.13 13.10 0.92
C ASP A 62 -3.92 13.00 2.24
N TYR A 63 -4.60 11.88 2.49
CA TYR A 63 -5.42 11.69 3.70
C TYR A 63 -4.59 11.48 4.97
N ALA A 64 -3.52 10.68 4.88
CA ALA A 64 -2.69 10.35 6.04
C ALA A 64 -1.57 11.38 6.29
N GLY A 65 -1.23 12.21 5.30
CA GLY A 65 -0.03 13.07 5.35
C GLY A 65 1.27 12.27 5.33
N ILE A 66 1.22 11.01 4.88
CA ILE A 66 2.33 10.06 4.89
C ILE A 66 2.80 9.84 3.46
N ASN A 67 4.12 9.83 3.24
CA ASN A 67 4.70 9.48 1.94
C ASN A 67 5.01 7.97 1.91
N ILE A 68 4.18 7.19 1.21
CA ILE A 68 4.28 5.72 1.20
C ILE A 68 5.60 5.28 0.57
N LYS A 69 6.05 5.95 -0.49
CA LYS A 69 7.33 5.64 -1.16
C LYS A 69 8.51 5.75 -0.21
N LYS A 70 8.55 6.79 0.63
CA LYS A 70 9.61 6.97 1.64
C LYS A 70 9.63 5.82 2.65
N ILE A 71 8.46 5.36 3.11
CA ILE A 71 8.37 4.22 4.04
C ILE A 71 8.91 2.94 3.40
N ILE A 72 8.49 2.63 2.18
CA ILE A 72 8.93 1.42 1.48
C ILE A 72 10.44 1.43 1.27
N ILE A 73 11.00 2.56 0.82
CA ILE A 73 12.45 2.72 0.65
C ILE A 73 13.17 2.52 1.98
N GLY A 74 12.66 3.10 3.07
CA GLY A 74 13.21 2.91 4.41
C GLY A 74 13.20 1.45 4.84
N ALA A 75 12.09 0.74 4.66
CA ALA A 75 11.97 -0.68 5.00
C ALA A 75 12.95 -1.55 4.19
N ILE A 76 13.07 -1.32 2.88
CA ILE A 76 14.03 -2.03 2.03
C ILE A 76 15.46 -1.77 2.50
N ALA A 77 15.81 -0.51 2.81
CA ALA A 77 17.14 -0.16 3.29
C ALA A 77 17.50 -0.93 4.57
N VAL A 78 16.56 -1.06 5.52
CA VAL A 78 16.77 -1.84 6.75
C VAL A 78 17.01 -3.32 6.44
N ILE A 79 16.21 -3.92 5.56
CA ILE A 79 16.37 -5.33 5.15
C ILE A 79 17.73 -5.55 4.50
N VAL A 80 18.16 -4.64 3.63
CA VAL A 80 19.47 -4.71 2.97
C VAL A 80 20.60 -4.61 3.99
N VAL A 81 20.52 -3.68 4.95
CA VAL A 81 21.55 -3.53 5.99
C VAL A 81 21.66 -4.79 6.85
N ILE A 82 20.53 -5.36 7.27
CA ILE A 82 20.52 -6.62 8.03
C ILE A 82 21.11 -7.75 7.19
N GLY A 83 20.69 -7.90 5.93
CA GLY A 83 21.21 -8.93 5.03
C GLY A 83 22.72 -8.80 4.79
N LEU A 84 23.24 -7.58 4.67
CA LEU A 84 24.67 -7.31 4.57
C LEU A 84 25.41 -7.71 5.85
N GLN A 85 24.88 -7.38 7.04
CA GLN A 85 25.48 -7.82 8.31
C GLN A 85 25.63 -9.34 8.35
N PHE A 86 24.63 -10.09 7.89
CA PHE A 86 24.68 -11.55 7.81
C PHE A 86 25.80 -12.10 6.91
N LEU A 87 26.23 -11.38 5.87
CA LEU A 87 27.36 -11.78 5.02
C LEU A 87 28.72 -11.62 5.70
N PHE A 88 28.82 -10.78 6.73
CA PHE A 88 30.03 -10.53 7.50
C PHE A 88 30.05 -11.27 8.86
N ILE A 89 29.04 -12.09 9.14
CA ILE A 89 29.01 -12.96 10.32
C ILE A 89 29.90 -14.18 10.04
N ASP A 90 30.90 -14.41 10.89
CA ASP A 90 31.75 -15.60 10.79
C ASP A 90 30.99 -16.89 11.18
N GLU A 91 31.48 -18.05 10.75
CA GLU A 91 30.88 -19.33 11.14
C GLU A 91 30.89 -19.59 12.65
N SER A 92 31.86 -19.03 13.38
CA SER A 92 32.01 -19.23 14.82
C SER A 92 30.85 -18.63 15.62
N PHE A 93 30.28 -17.52 15.15
CA PHE A 93 29.07 -16.93 15.70
C PHE A 93 27.89 -17.90 15.64
N TRP A 94 27.67 -18.56 14.50
CA TRP A 94 26.60 -19.54 14.35
C TRP A 94 26.78 -20.76 15.25
N GLN A 95 28.02 -21.19 15.46
CA GLN A 95 28.32 -22.28 16.41
C GLN A 95 28.04 -21.86 17.85
N ASN A 96 28.40 -20.63 18.23
CA ASN A 96 28.12 -20.08 19.56
C ASN A 96 26.60 -19.94 19.81
N VAL A 97 25.84 -19.49 18.80
CA VAL A 97 24.37 -19.43 18.88
C VAL A 97 23.78 -20.83 19.03
N LYS A 98 24.24 -21.82 18.26
CA LYS A 98 23.78 -23.22 18.39
C LYS A 98 24.07 -23.78 19.77
N ALA A 99 25.27 -23.57 20.29
CA ALA A 99 25.68 -24.03 21.64
C ALA A 99 24.88 -23.36 22.75
N PHE A 100 24.57 -22.06 22.60
CA PHE A 100 23.71 -21.33 23.52
C PHE A 100 22.28 -21.89 23.49
N ILE A 101 21.68 -22.01 22.29
CA ILE A 101 20.32 -22.55 22.14
C ILE A 101 20.23 -23.96 22.72
N SER A 102 21.20 -24.85 22.47
CA SER A 102 21.18 -26.21 23.03
C SER A 102 21.32 -26.25 24.55
N THR A 103 21.85 -25.19 25.18
CA THR A 103 21.97 -25.10 26.65
C THR A 103 20.64 -24.70 27.32
N TYR A 104 19.81 -23.92 26.62
CA TYR A 104 18.57 -23.35 27.18
C TYR A 104 17.29 -23.99 26.63
N ILE A 105 17.35 -24.57 25.44
CA ILE A 105 16.25 -25.29 24.79
C ILE A 105 16.71 -26.73 24.65
N ASN A 106 16.63 -27.47 25.77
CA ASN A 106 16.84 -28.92 25.78
C ASN A 106 15.70 -29.59 24.99
N PHE A 107 16.00 -30.11 23.80
CA PHE A 107 15.24 -31.22 23.21
C PHE A 107 15.82 -32.54 23.68
#